data_AF-A2DJB9-F1
#
_entry.id   AF-A2DJB9-F1
#
_cell.length_a   1.000
_cell.length_b   1.000
_cell.length_c   1.000
_cell.angle_alpha   90.00
_cell.angle_beta   90.00
_cell.angle_gamma   90.00
#
_symmetry.space_group_name_H-M   'P 1'
#
loop_
_entity.id
_entity.type
_entity.pdbx_description
1 polymer ?
#
loop_
_entity_poly.entity_id
_entity_poly.type
_entity_poly.pdbx_seq_one_letter_code
_entity_poly.pdbx_strand_id
1 'polypeptide(L)'
;MSEKDIHPNNFSELRSICKHYIDSYNALYQLKTEREEELKDIYKQIKTELIDSKKYSSKKIIEDILFIIPFNNRYTKSYLSLVKLISDDYHVEEVNHVECISNFLFYKEYGIKLDKSDDFEKN
;
A
#
# COMPACT_ATOMS: atom_id res chain seq x y z
N MET A 1 21.00 -10.15 40.79
CA MET A 1 20.29 -10.43 39.53
C MET A 1 21.14 -9.82 38.43
N SER A 2 21.77 -10.65 37.59
CA SER A 2 22.70 -10.15 36.57
C SER A 2 21.90 -9.56 35.41
N GLU A 3 21.95 -8.25 35.24
CA GLU A 3 21.60 -7.57 33.99
C GLU A 3 22.51 -8.15 32.91
N LYS A 4 21.97 -9.05 32.11
CA LYS A 4 22.66 -9.46 30.88
C LYS A 4 22.61 -8.24 29.96
N ASP A 5 23.75 -7.60 29.78
CA ASP A 5 24.01 -6.72 28.65
C ASP A 5 23.74 -7.50 27.36
N ILE A 6 22.51 -7.38 26.86
CA ILE A 6 22.16 -7.86 25.53
C ILE A 6 22.83 -6.86 24.60
N HIS A 7 24.07 -7.17 24.20
CA HIS A 7 24.66 -6.54 23.02
C HIS A 7 23.60 -6.55 21.92
N PRO A 8 23.26 -5.39 21.31
CA PRO A 8 22.34 -5.38 20.21
C PRO A 8 22.86 -6.37 19.17
N ASN A 9 22.15 -7.49 19.03
CA ASN A 9 22.46 -8.44 17.96
C ASN A 9 22.25 -7.64 16.66
N ASN A 10 23.14 -7.77 15.66
CA ASN A 10 23.07 -7.05 14.37
C ASN A 10 21.65 -7.02 13.77
N PHE A 11 20.86 -8.07 14.02
CA PHE A 11 19.44 -8.14 13.67
C PHE A 11 18.58 -7.03 14.29
N SER A 12 18.75 -6.73 15.58
CA SER A 12 17.99 -5.70 16.30
C SER A 12 18.28 -4.28 15.79
N GLU A 13 19.53 -4.00 15.43
CA GLU A 13 19.93 -2.73 14.83
C GLU A 13 19.31 -2.57 13.44
N LEU A 14 19.44 -3.60 12.58
CA LEU A 14 18.82 -3.61 11.25
C LEU A 14 17.29 -3.47 11.32
N ARG A 15 16.63 -4.18 12.25
CA ARG A 15 15.19 -4.07 12.47
C ARG A 15 14.78 -2.66 12.91
N SER A 16 15.59 -1.99 13.73
CA SER A 16 15.33 -0.62 14.17
C SER A 16 15.39 0.35 12.98
N ILE A 17 16.42 0.24 12.14
CA ILE A 17 16.58 1.06 10.93
C ILE A 17 15.40 0.87 9.96
N CYS A 18 14.94 -0.38 9.79
CA CYS A 18 13.82 -0.72 8.90
C CYS A 18 12.45 -0.65 9.58
N LYS A 19 12.35 -0.21 10.84
CA LYS A 19 11.13 -0.32 11.65
C LYS A 19 9.91 0.30 10.95
N HIS A 20 10.04 1.54 10.52
CA HIS A 20 8.97 2.27 9.85
C HIS A 20 8.48 1.57 8.57
N TYR A 21 9.40 1.00 7.79
CA TYR A 21 9.04 0.23 6.60
C TYR A 21 8.24 -1.04 6.96
N ILE A 22 8.74 -1.80 7.94
CA ILE A 22 8.11 -3.03 8.40
C ILE A 22 6.71 -2.73 8.96
N ASP A 23 6.59 -1.69 9.78
CA ASP A 23 5.34 -1.32 10.42
C ASP A 23 4.30 -0.83 9.39
N SER A 24 4.69 -0.04 8.40
CA SER A 24 3.78 0.41 7.33
C SER A 24 3.28 -0.74 6.45
N TYR A 25 4.15 -1.67 6.04
CA TYR A 25 3.71 -2.83 5.25
C TYR A 25 2.89 -3.81 6.10
N ASN A 26 3.22 -4.00 7.37
CA ASN A 26 2.37 -4.76 8.29
C ASN A 26 0.96 -4.16 8.37
N ALA A 27 0.85 -2.84 8.47
CA ALA A 27 -0.45 -2.16 8.49
C ALA A 27 -1.22 -2.37 7.17
N LEU A 28 -0.55 -2.28 6.02
CA LEU A 28 -1.15 -2.56 4.70
C LEU A 28 -1.67 -3.99 4.60
N TYR A 29 -0.83 -5.00 4.87
CA TYR A 29 -1.22 -6.41 4.76
C TYR A 29 -2.28 -6.81 5.79
N GLN A 30 -2.31 -6.15 6.95
CA GLN A 30 -3.25 -6.44 8.03
C GLN A 30 -4.45 -5.49 8.05
N LEU A 31 -4.66 -4.69 6.99
CA LEU A 31 -5.81 -3.80 6.89
C LEU A 31 -7.10 -4.60 7.05
N LYS A 32 -7.92 -4.18 8.03
CA LYS A 32 -9.14 -4.88 8.45
C LYS A 32 -10.33 -3.94 8.68
N THR A 33 -10.29 -2.76 8.06
CA THR A 33 -11.30 -1.73 8.27
C THR A 33 -11.84 -1.21 6.94
N GLU A 34 -13.12 -0.84 6.95
CA GLU A 34 -13.81 -0.08 5.90
C GLU A 34 -14.26 1.29 6.41
N ARG A 35 -13.91 1.66 7.66
CA ARG A 35 -14.27 2.97 8.21
C ARG A 35 -13.38 4.04 7.58
N GLU A 36 -14.02 5.04 7.00
CA GLU A 36 -13.34 6.13 6.27
C GLU A 36 -12.32 6.87 7.14
N GLU A 37 -12.63 7.11 8.41
CA GLU A 37 -11.73 7.80 9.36
C GLU A 37 -10.43 7.01 9.58
N GLU A 38 -10.52 5.70 9.85
CA GLU A 38 -9.33 4.86 10.01
C GLU A 38 -8.55 4.75 8.70
N LEU A 39 -9.24 4.72 7.57
CA LEU A 39 -8.60 4.66 6.27
C LEU A 39 -7.78 5.93 5.99
N LYS A 40 -8.29 7.11 6.40
CA LYS A 40 -7.54 8.37 6.32
C LYS A 40 -6.30 8.37 7.20
N ASP A 41 -6.37 7.75 8.38
CA ASP A 41 -5.21 7.60 9.26
C ASP A 41 -4.15 6.69 8.65
N ILE A 42 -4.56 5.55 8.08
CA ILE A 42 -3.68 4.63 7.36
C ILE A 42 -3.04 5.35 6.16
N TYR A 43 -3.84 6.09 5.38
CA TYR A 43 -3.35 6.88 4.26
C TYR A 43 -2.27 7.88 4.70
N LYS A 44 -2.52 8.64 5.77
CA LYS A 44 -1.56 9.61 6.32
C LYS A 44 -0.24 8.95 6.74
N GLN A 45 -0.31 7.75 7.33
CA GLN A 45 0.87 6.98 7.69
C GLN A 45 1.66 6.56 6.44
N ILE A 46 1.01 5.97 5.43
CA ILE A 46 1.63 5.60 4.15
C ILE A 46 2.30 6.82 3.51
N LYS A 47 1.57 7.93 3.44
CA LYS A 47 2.03 9.20 2.89
C LYS A 47 3.34 9.65 3.54
N THR A 48 3.34 9.77 4.87
CA THR A 48 4.47 10.31 5.63
C THR A 48 5.65 9.34 5.67
N GLU A 49 5.39 8.06 5.96
CA GLU A 49 6.43 7.09 6.30
C GLU A 49 7.05 6.41 5.07
N LEU A 50 6.30 6.28 3.97
CA LEU A 50 6.76 5.58 2.77
C LEU A 50 7.03 6.52 1.59
N ILE A 51 6.13 7.47 1.31
CA ILE A 51 6.21 8.30 0.10
C ILE A 51 7.03 9.57 0.36
N ASP A 52 6.63 10.40 1.33
CA ASP A 52 7.28 11.68 1.64
C ASP A 52 8.68 11.51 2.22
N SER A 53 8.93 10.38 2.91
CA SER A 53 10.26 9.96 3.35
C SER A 53 11.20 9.55 2.22
N LYS A 54 10.72 9.57 0.96
CA LYS A 54 11.43 9.19 -0.27
C LYS A 54 11.95 7.75 -0.28
N LYS A 55 11.37 6.86 0.55
CA LYS A 55 11.72 5.44 0.55
C LYS A 55 11.16 4.73 -0.70
N TYR A 56 9.96 5.10 -1.11
CA TYR A 56 9.28 4.54 -2.28
C TYR A 56 8.59 5.61 -3.10
N SER A 57 8.46 5.38 -4.40
CA SER A 57 7.62 6.22 -5.25
C SER A 57 6.14 5.93 -4.99
N SER A 58 5.29 6.95 -5.16
CA SER A 58 3.83 6.80 -5.09
C SER A 58 3.33 5.70 -6.03
N LYS A 59 3.91 5.62 -7.24
CA LYS A 59 3.69 4.55 -8.22
C LYS A 59 3.91 3.16 -7.61
N LYS A 60 5.05 2.94 -6.96
CA LYS A 60 5.40 1.65 -6.36
C LYS A 60 4.44 1.25 -5.24
N ILE A 61 4.01 2.21 -4.42
CA ILE A 61 3.04 1.96 -3.36
C ILE A 61 1.67 1.57 -3.94
N ILE A 62 1.22 2.21 -5.02
CA ILE A 62 -0.01 1.82 -5.70
C ILE A 62 0.09 0.39 -6.25
N GLU A 63 1.19 0.05 -6.91
CA GLU A 63 1.43 -1.31 -7.43
C GLU A 63 1.35 -2.36 -6.32
N ASP A 64 2.00 -2.09 -5.18
CA ASP A 64 1.99 -2.99 -4.03
C ASP A 64 0.60 -3.12 -3.40
N ILE A 65 -0.17 -2.04 -3.29
CA ILE A 65 -1.55 -2.11 -2.77
C ILE A 65 -2.44 -2.93 -3.70
N LEU A 66 -2.36 -2.72 -5.02
CA LEU A 66 -3.14 -3.48 -6.00
C LEU A 66 -2.76 -4.96 -5.99
N PHE A 67 -1.49 -5.29 -5.73
CA PHE A 67 -1.02 -6.67 -5.57
C PHE A 67 -1.59 -7.37 -4.32
N ILE A 68 -1.93 -6.63 -3.26
CA ILE A 68 -2.48 -7.22 -2.01
C ILE A 68 -3.93 -7.66 -2.16
N ILE A 69 -4.72 -6.97 -3.00
CA ILE A 69 -6.18 -7.16 -3.12
C ILE A 69 -6.61 -8.63 -3.29
N PRO A 70 -5.99 -9.44 -4.19
CA PRO A 70 -6.40 -10.84 -4.37
C PRO A 70 -6.28 -11.68 -3.09
N PHE A 71 -5.37 -11.32 -2.18
CA PHE A 71 -5.06 -12.06 -0.96
C PHE A 71 -5.85 -11.57 0.26
N ASN A 72 -6.38 -10.35 0.24
CA ASN A 72 -7.18 -9.78 1.33
C ASN A 72 -8.48 -9.14 0.81
N ASN A 73 -9.19 -9.90 -0.02
CA ASN A 73 -10.33 -9.44 -0.82
C ASN A 73 -11.53 -8.91 -0.01
N ARG A 74 -11.67 -9.29 1.27
CA ARG A 74 -12.73 -8.79 2.15
C ARG A 74 -12.72 -7.26 2.22
N TYR A 75 -11.53 -6.65 2.17
CA TYR A 75 -11.34 -5.21 2.31
C TYR A 75 -10.97 -4.54 0.98
N THR A 76 -11.34 -5.14 -0.14
CA THR A 76 -11.03 -4.62 -1.50
C THR A 76 -11.38 -3.14 -1.64
N LYS A 77 -12.57 -2.72 -1.20
CA LYS A 77 -13.00 -1.31 -1.31
C LYS A 77 -12.06 -0.34 -0.60
N SER A 78 -11.56 -0.72 0.56
CA SER A 78 -10.59 0.08 1.32
C SER A 78 -9.27 0.21 0.57
N TYR A 79 -8.76 -0.88 -0.01
CA TYR A 79 -7.55 -0.84 -0.83
C TYR A 79 -7.72 0.02 -2.08
N LEU A 80 -8.84 -0.13 -2.81
CA LEU A 80 -9.15 0.69 -3.98
C LEU A 80 -9.23 2.18 -3.61
N SER A 81 -9.83 2.49 -2.45
CA SER A 81 -9.91 3.86 -1.93
C SER A 81 -8.53 4.43 -1.57
N LEU A 82 -7.63 3.63 -0.98
CA LEU A 82 -6.24 4.05 -0.75
C LEU A 82 -5.50 4.33 -2.05
N VAL A 83 -5.66 3.46 -3.06
CA VAL A 83 -5.07 3.68 -4.39
C VAL A 83 -5.58 4.98 -4.99
N LYS A 84 -6.88 5.26 -4.90
CA LYS A 84 -7.48 6.49 -5.41
C LYS A 84 -6.90 7.72 -4.73
N LEU A 85 -6.81 7.72 -3.40
CA LEU A 85 -6.23 8.82 -2.62
C LEU A 85 -4.78 9.10 -3.03
N ILE A 86 -3.95 8.06 -3.16
CA ILE A 86 -2.54 8.21 -3.54
C ILE A 86 -2.42 8.69 -5.00
N SER A 87 -3.22 8.13 -5.91
CA SER A 87 -3.22 8.52 -7.32
C SER A 87 -3.61 10.00 -7.50
N ASP A 88 -4.61 10.47 -6.74
CA ASP A 88 -5.05 11.86 -6.78
C ASP A 88 -4.02 12.83 -6.19
N ASP A 89 -3.51 12.54 -4.99
CA ASP A 89 -2.59 13.43 -4.28
C ASP A 89 -1.23 13.55 -4.97
N TYR A 90 -0.76 12.48 -5.60
CA TYR A 90 0.56 12.43 -6.26
C TYR A 90 0.47 12.42 -7.79
N HIS A 91 -0.72 12.61 -8.35
CA HIS A 91 -0.98 12.65 -9.80
C HIS A 91 -0.39 11.44 -10.54
N VAL A 92 -0.57 10.25 -9.98
CA VAL A 92 -0.11 9.01 -10.62
C VAL A 92 -1.14 8.56 -11.64
N GLU A 93 -0.83 8.75 -12.91
CA GLU A 93 -1.72 8.42 -14.03
C GLU A 93 -1.55 6.98 -14.55
N GLU A 94 -0.39 6.35 -14.28
CA GLU A 94 -0.06 5.04 -14.84
C GLU A 94 0.77 4.18 -13.90
N VAL A 95 0.37 2.90 -13.79
CA VAL A 95 1.07 1.83 -13.07
C VAL A 95 1.31 0.66 -14.02
N ASN A 96 2.33 -0.15 -13.73
CA ASN A 96 2.68 -1.29 -14.58
C ASN A 96 2.63 -2.58 -13.77
N HIS A 97 2.38 -3.71 -14.45
CA HIS A 97 2.53 -5.05 -13.88
C HIS A 97 1.61 -5.30 -12.67
N VAL A 98 0.38 -4.80 -12.72
CA VAL A 98 -0.63 -5.07 -11.69
C VAL A 98 -1.47 -6.27 -12.07
N GLU A 99 -1.98 -6.95 -11.05
CA GLU A 99 -2.89 -8.08 -11.25
C GLU A 99 -4.14 -7.62 -12.00
N CYS A 100 -4.45 -8.30 -13.11
CA CYS A 100 -5.55 -7.96 -14.01
C CYS A 100 -6.89 -7.78 -13.27
N ILE A 101 -7.14 -8.63 -12.25
CA ILE A 101 -8.33 -8.53 -11.40
C ILE A 101 -8.38 -7.22 -10.60
N SER A 102 -7.26 -6.78 -10.03
CA SER A 102 -7.17 -5.56 -9.24
C SER A 102 -7.35 -4.32 -10.12
N ASN A 103 -6.72 -4.32 -11.29
CA ASN A 103 -6.84 -3.26 -12.29
C ASN A 103 -8.29 -3.14 -12.80
N PHE A 104 -8.94 -4.28 -13.11
CA PHE A 104 -10.35 -4.32 -13.50
C PHE A 104 -11.28 -3.80 -12.40
N LEU A 105 -11.07 -4.19 -11.14
CA LEU A 105 -11.88 -3.73 -10.01
C LEU A 105 -11.74 -2.22 -9.79
N PHE A 106 -10.53 -1.68 -9.91
CA PHE A 106 -10.28 -0.24 -9.82
C PHE A 106 -10.96 0.53 -10.95
N TYR A 107 -10.83 0.04 -12.20
CA TYR A 107 -11.52 0.62 -13.34
C TYR A 107 -13.04 0.60 -13.17
N LYS A 108 -13.61 -0.50 -12.70
CA LYS A 108 -15.05 -0.62 -12.47
C LYS A 108 -15.57 0.36 -11.41
N GLU A 109 -14.79 0.60 -10.35
CA GLU A 109 -15.20 1.49 -9.24
C GLU A 109 -15.07 2.97 -9.61
N TYR A 110 -13.98 3.37 -10.28
CA TYR A 110 -13.65 4.79 -10.50
C TYR A 110 -13.63 5.24 -11.96
N GLY A 111 -13.75 4.33 -12.92
CA GLY A 111 -13.65 4.63 -14.37
C GLY A 111 -12.24 5.01 -14.83
N ILE A 112 -11.22 4.75 -14.01
CA ILE A 112 -9.82 5.10 -14.29
C ILE A 112 -9.04 3.83 -14.60
N LYS A 113 -8.30 3.85 -15.70
CA LYS A 113 -7.42 2.75 -16.12
C LYS A 113 -5.98 3.08 -15.78
N LEU A 114 -5.48 2.53 -14.67
CA LEU A 114 -4.12 2.77 -14.19
C LEU A 114 -3.09 1.94 -14.95
N ASP A 115 -3.36 0.65 -15.21
CA ASP A 115 -2.53 -0.15 -16.11
C ASP A 115 -3.23 -0.32 -17.46
N LYS A 116 -2.53 0.13 -18.50
CA LYS A 116 -3.02 0.19 -19.87
C LYS A 116 -2.82 -1.11 -20.64
N SER A 117 -2.13 -2.10 -20.08
CA SER A 117 -1.85 -3.38 -20.75
C SER A 117 -3.10 -4.22 -20.99
N ASP A 118 -4.11 -4.10 -20.13
CA ASP A 118 -5.32 -4.92 -20.18
C ASP A 118 -6.41 -4.30 -21.07
N ASP A 119 -7.11 -5.08 -21.89
CA ASP A 119 -8.26 -4.60 -22.68
C ASP A 119 -9.58 -4.99 -21.98
N PHE A 120 -10.14 -4.09 -21.17
CA PHE A 120 -11.38 -4.31 -20.40
C PHE A 120 -12.66 -3.89 -21.13
N GLU A 121 -12.56 -3.17 -22.25
CA GLU A 121 -13.71 -2.50 -22.91
C GLU A 121 -14.61 -3.47 -23.71
N LYS A 122 -14.34 -4.78 -23.66
CA LYS A 122 -15.01 -5.80 -24.48
C LYS A 122 -16.09 -6.64 -23.77
N ASN A 123 -16.53 -6.29 -22.57
CA ASN A 123 -17.58 -7.05 -21.86
C ASN A 123 -18.87 -6.26 -21.65
#